data_AF-A0A946DP25-F1
#
_entry.id   AF-A0A946DP25-F1
#
_cell.length_a   1.000
_cell.length_b   1.000
_cell.length_c   1.000
_cell.angle_alpha   90.00
_cell.angle_beta   90.00
_cell.angle_gamma   90.00
#
_symmetry.space_group_name_H-M   'P 1'
#
loop_
_entity.id
_entity.type
_entity.pdbx_description
1 polymer ?
#
loop_
_entity_poly.entity_id
_entity_poly.type
_entity_poly.pdbx_seq_one_letter_code
_entity_poly.pdbx_strand_id
1 'polypeptide(L)'
;MPDQERAMLAYAQLAALSQQKRQLPSRDKFLILAAAAGCRGGWPDVSERCRELVLSNNPAHLIKNSATFVESMRTPEFEQFLKQLERFCSGEKAEHLLTELGIDIPMPTANDTRTVGEIAHSLLDFE
;
A
#
# COMPACT_ATOMS: atom_id res chain seq x y z
N MET A 1 -10.93 9.17 5.39
CA MET A 1 -9.99 10.20 5.85
C MET A 1 -9.07 10.51 4.68
N PRO A 2 -9.14 11.72 4.09
CA PRO A 2 -8.48 12.03 2.81
C PRO A 2 -6.96 11.76 2.80
N ASP A 3 -6.27 12.02 3.91
CA ASP A 3 -4.82 11.83 4.00
C ASP A 3 -4.42 10.35 3.91
N GLN A 4 -5.22 9.45 4.48
CA GLN A 4 -4.97 8.00 4.41
C GLN A 4 -5.23 7.46 3.01
N GLU A 5 -6.26 7.97 2.33
CA GLU A 5 -6.60 7.59 0.96
C GLU A 5 -5.51 8.02 -0.02
N ARG A 6 -5.02 9.25 0.13
CA ARG A 6 -3.92 9.77 -0.66
C ARG A 6 -2.62 8.99 -0.45
N ALA A 7 -2.26 8.72 0.81
CA ALA A 7 -1.10 7.90 1.14
C ALA A 7 -1.23 6.48 0.58
N MET A 8 -2.41 5.85 0.70
CA MET A 8 -2.68 4.53 0.13
C MET A 8 -2.42 4.50 -1.38
N LEU A 9 -2.95 5.47 -2.13
CA LEU A 9 -2.73 5.55 -3.58
C LEU A 9 -1.28 5.84 -3.92
N ALA A 10 -0.60 6.71 -3.18
CA ALA A 10 0.83 6.98 -3.37
C ALA A 10 1.68 5.71 -3.19
N TYR A 11 1.42 4.95 -2.13
CA TYR A 11 2.12 3.68 -1.89
C TYR A 11 1.76 2.61 -2.93
N ALA A 12 0.50 2.49 -3.33
CA ALA A 12 0.09 1.55 -4.39
C ALA A 12 0.78 1.86 -5.72
N GLN A 13 0.86 3.14 -6.09
CA GLN A 13 1.58 3.60 -7.28
C GLN A 13 3.08 3.27 -7.20
N LEU A 14 3.72 3.51 -6.06
CA LEU A 14 5.13 3.15 -5.84
C LEU A 14 5.36 1.63 -5.86
N ALA A 15 4.40 0.83 -5.38
CA ALA A 15 4.44 -0.62 -5.48
C ALA A 15 4.38 -1.06 -6.95
N ALA A 16 3.46 -0.50 -7.75
CA ALA A 16 3.37 -0.79 -9.19
C ALA A 16 4.66 -0.43 -9.95
N LEU A 17 5.24 0.74 -9.66
CA LEU A 17 6.53 1.15 -10.24
C LEU A 17 7.68 0.23 -9.82
N SER A 18 7.69 -0.21 -8.56
CA SER A 18 8.69 -1.16 -8.06
C SER A 18 8.53 -2.53 -8.70
N GLN A 19 7.30 -3.00 -8.93
CA GLN A 19 6.98 -4.22 -9.66
C GLN A 19 7.51 -4.14 -11.10
N GLN A 20 7.22 -3.05 -11.82
CA GLN A 20 7.68 -2.83 -13.19
C GLN A 20 9.22 -2.89 -13.29
N LYS A 21 9.92 -2.36 -12.28
CA LYS A 21 11.38 -2.39 -12.16
C LYS A 21 11.95 -3.69 -11.57
N ARG A 22 11.10 -4.68 -11.25
CA ARG A 22 11.44 -5.96 -10.58
C ARG A 22 12.14 -5.78 -9.22
N GLN A 23 11.88 -4.66 -8.54
CA GLN A 23 12.41 -4.34 -7.23
C GLN A 23 11.49 -4.90 -6.12
N LEU A 24 11.36 -6.24 -6.09
CA LEU A 24 10.39 -6.93 -5.23
C LEU A 24 10.51 -6.59 -3.72
N PRO A 25 11.72 -6.42 -3.14
CA PRO A 25 11.83 -5.98 -1.74
C PRO A 25 11.27 -4.58 -1.48
N SER A 26 11.41 -3.64 -2.42
CA SER A 26 10.83 -2.30 -2.31
C SER A 26 9.32 -2.34 -2.55
N ARG A 27 8.88 -3.14 -3.53
CA ARG A 27 7.46 -3.38 -3.80
C ARG A 27 6.74 -3.86 -2.55
N ASP A 28 7.24 -4.89 -1.87
CA ASP A 28 6.57 -5.44 -0.69
C ASP A 28 6.50 -4.43 0.47
N LYS A 29 7.53 -3.60 0.64
CA LYS A 29 7.49 -2.48 1.60
C LYS A 29 6.36 -1.51 1.29
N PHE A 30 6.22 -1.12 0.02
CA PHE A 30 5.13 -0.23 -0.39
C PHE A 30 3.75 -0.89 -0.31
N LEU A 31 3.64 -2.19 -0.60
CA LEU A 31 2.39 -2.95 -0.41
C LEU A 31 1.94 -2.96 1.05
N ILE A 32 2.86 -3.17 2.01
CA ILE A 32 2.53 -3.11 3.44
C ILE A 32 2.07 -1.70 3.85
N LEU A 33 2.76 -0.65 3.39
CA LEU A 33 2.39 0.72 3.69
C LEU A 33 1.02 1.09 3.08
N ALA A 34 0.77 0.68 1.83
CA ALA A 34 -0.53 0.82 1.17
C ALA A 34 -1.64 0.10 1.95
N ALA A 35 -1.39 -1.15 2.38
CA ALA A 35 -2.34 -1.92 3.16
C ALA A 35 -2.67 -1.27 4.50
N ALA A 36 -1.66 -0.74 5.20
CA ALA A 36 -1.86 -0.03 6.47
C ALA A 36 -2.67 1.26 6.29
N ALA A 37 -2.35 2.06 5.26
CA ALA A 37 -3.08 3.26 4.92
C ALA A 37 -4.52 2.94 4.50
N GLY A 38 -4.74 1.90 3.69
CA GLY A 38 -6.07 1.42 3.30
C GLY A 38 -6.91 0.99 4.48
N CYS A 39 -6.34 0.21 5.41
CA CYS A 39 -7.06 -0.22 6.61
C CYS A 39 -7.49 0.97 7.48
N ARG A 40 -6.61 1.98 7.65
CA ARG A 40 -6.92 3.21 8.39
C ARG A 40 -7.88 4.12 7.63
N GLY A 41 -7.86 4.07 6.30
CA GLY A 41 -8.70 4.85 5.40
C GLY A 41 -10.12 4.29 5.22
N GLY A 42 -10.37 3.05 5.66
CA GLY A 42 -11.66 2.38 5.50
C GLY A 42 -11.77 1.49 4.25
N TRP A 43 -10.63 1.10 3.67
CA TRP A 43 -10.51 0.27 2.46
C TRP A 43 -9.85 -1.09 2.78
N PRO A 44 -10.49 -1.97 3.58
CA PRO A 44 -9.91 -3.24 4.00
C PRO A 44 -9.73 -4.24 2.86
N ASP A 45 -10.52 -4.13 1.80
CA ASP A 45 -10.41 -4.93 0.58
C ASP A 45 -9.08 -4.66 -0.15
N VAL A 46 -8.65 -3.38 -0.23
CA VAL A 46 -7.33 -3.01 -0.74
C VAL A 46 -6.22 -3.57 0.16
N SER A 47 -6.41 -3.54 1.48
CA SER A 47 -5.45 -4.11 2.44
C SER A 47 -5.26 -5.61 2.24
N GLU A 48 -6.33 -6.37 2.02
CA GLU A 48 -6.25 -7.81 1.74
C GLU A 48 -5.57 -8.08 0.39
N ARG A 49 -5.86 -7.29 -0.65
CA ARG A 49 -5.19 -7.43 -1.94
C ARG A 49 -3.68 -7.23 -1.81
N CYS A 50 -3.24 -6.21 -1.09
CA CYS A 50 -1.82 -6.00 -0.79
C CYS A 50 -1.21 -7.18 -0.01
N ARG A 51 -1.94 -7.73 0.98
CA ARG A 51 -1.49 -8.90 1.76
C ARG A 51 -1.28 -10.11 0.86
N GLU A 52 -2.20 -10.40 -0.06
CA GLU A 52 -2.07 -11.49 -1.03
C GLU A 52 -0.81 -11.34 -1.89
N LEU A 53 -0.56 -10.13 -2.41
CA LEU A 53 0.60 -9.83 -3.26
C LEU A 53 1.93 -9.94 -2.51
N VAL A 54 1.96 -9.57 -1.22
CA VAL A 54 3.15 -9.78 -0.37
C VAL A 54 3.35 -11.27 -0.11
N LEU A 55 2.30 -12.01 0.25
CA LEU A 55 2.41 -13.44 0.56
C LEU A 55 2.72 -14.31 -0.66
N SER A 56 2.32 -13.89 -1.86
CA SER A 56 2.66 -14.61 -3.09
C SER A 56 4.16 -14.55 -3.42
N ASN A 57 4.84 -13.46 -3.05
CA ASN A 57 6.28 -13.30 -3.22
C ASN A 57 7.09 -13.75 -2.00
N ASN A 58 6.58 -13.48 -0.79
CA ASN A 58 7.20 -13.83 0.47
C ASN A 58 6.22 -14.60 1.37
N PRO A 59 6.05 -15.92 1.16
CA PRO A 59 5.14 -16.75 1.96
C PRO A 59 5.55 -16.86 3.44
N ALA A 60 6.79 -16.48 3.76
CA ALA A 60 7.31 -16.48 5.13
C ALA A 60 7.09 -15.14 5.85
N HIS A 61 6.48 -14.14 5.19
CA HIS A 61 6.24 -12.82 5.78
C HIS A 61 5.39 -12.90 7.05
N LEU A 62 5.64 -12.00 8.00
CA LEU A 62 5.03 -12.03 9.34
C LEU A 62 3.50 -11.97 9.32
N ILE A 63 2.91 -11.32 8.31
CA ILE A 63 1.45 -11.19 8.12
C ILE A 63 0.75 -12.52 7.83
N LYS A 64 1.50 -13.59 7.51
CA LYS A 64 0.94 -14.93 7.32
C LYS A 64 0.32 -15.50 8.59
N ASN A 65 0.74 -15.00 9.76
CA ASN A 65 0.33 -15.50 11.07
C ASN A 65 -1.08 -15.03 11.46
N SER A 66 -1.72 -14.19 10.64
CA SER A 66 -3.07 -13.69 10.84
C SER A 66 -3.95 -14.07 9.65
N ALA A 67 -5.26 -14.24 9.87
CA ALA A 67 -6.19 -14.58 8.81
C ALA A 67 -6.42 -13.39 7.86
N THR A 68 -6.40 -12.16 8.41
CA THR A 68 -6.56 -10.91 7.67
C THR A 68 -5.43 -9.93 7.96
N PHE A 69 -5.23 -8.95 7.09
CA PHE A 69 -4.30 -7.85 7.33
C PHE A 69 -4.74 -6.99 8.51
N VAL A 70 -6.05 -6.79 8.70
CA VAL A 70 -6.62 -6.06 9.84
C VAL A 70 -6.24 -6.73 11.16
N GLU A 71 -6.25 -8.07 11.21
CA GLU A 71 -5.77 -8.82 12.37
C GLU A 71 -4.25 -8.67 12.56
N SER A 72 -3.46 -8.72 11.48
CA SER A 72 -2.02 -8.48 11.56
C SER A 72 -1.72 -7.12 12.19
N MET A 73 -2.47 -6.07 11.84
CA MET A 73 -2.31 -4.74 12.44
C MET A 73 -2.49 -4.67 13.96
N ARG A 74 -3.12 -5.69 14.56
CA ARG A 74 -3.37 -5.76 16.01
C ARG A 74 -2.29 -6.55 16.77
N THR A 75 -1.34 -7.18 16.07
CA THR A 75 -0.27 -7.93 16.73
C THR A 75 0.89 -7.00 17.12
N PRO A 76 1.49 -7.17 18.30
CA PRO A 76 2.62 -6.33 18.74
C PRO A 76 3.82 -6.41 17.78
N GLU A 77 4.08 -7.58 17.22
CA GLU A 77 5.20 -7.81 16.29
C GLU A 77 5.01 -7.03 15.00
N PHE A 78 3.79 -7.04 14.45
CA PHE A 78 3.49 -6.28 13.25
C PHE A 78 3.45 -4.78 13.50
N GLU A 79 2.92 -4.34 14.64
CA GLU A 79 2.92 -2.92 15.01
C GLU A 79 4.35 -2.36 15.07
N GLN A 80 5.28 -3.09 15.66
CA GLN A 80 6.70 -2.71 15.72
C GLN A 80 7.33 -2.67 14.33
N PHE A 81 7.07 -3.69 13.49
CA PHE A 81 7.54 -3.74 12.12
C PHE A 81 7.01 -2.55 11.29
N LEU A 82 5.71 -2.27 11.37
CA LEU A 82 5.07 -1.18 10.64
C LEU A 82 5.63 0.18 11.05
N LYS A 83 5.84 0.41 12.36
CA LYS A 83 6.48 1.64 12.86
C LYS A 83 7.88 1.87 12.27
N GLN A 84 8.67 0.81 12.09
CA GLN A 84 9.98 0.93 11.44
C GLN A 84 9.84 1.25 9.95
N LEU A 85 8.85 0.65 9.29
CA LEU A 85 8.60 0.85 7.88
C LEU A 85 8.08 2.25 7.55
N GLU A 86 7.24 2.82 8.41
CA GLU A 86 6.74 4.20 8.29
C GLU A 86 7.87 5.24 8.46
N ARG A 87 8.89 4.93 9.26
CA ARG A 87 10.12 5.76 9.36
C ARG A 87 10.97 5.67 8.09
N PHE A 88 10.96 4.53 7.42
CA PHE A 88 11.64 4.38 6.13
C PHE A 88 10.96 5.22 5.04
N CYS A 89 9.63 5.19 4.97
CA CYS A 89 8.86 6.00 4.03
C CYS A 89 7.52 6.48 4.62
N SER A 90 7.46 7.74 5.05
CA SER A 90 6.21 8.40 5.44
C SER A 90 5.31 8.68 4.23
N GLY A 91 4.03 9.00 4.47
CA GLY A 91 3.09 9.37 3.41
C GLY A 91 3.61 10.54 2.58
N GLU A 92 4.00 11.63 3.24
CA GLU A 92 4.60 12.81 2.60
C GLU A 92 5.83 12.45 1.76
N LYS A 93 6.70 11.56 2.27
CA LYS A 93 7.88 11.11 1.52
C LYS A 93 7.48 10.31 0.28
N ALA A 94 6.44 9.48 0.35
CA ALA A 94 5.93 8.76 -0.82
C ALA A 94 5.37 9.71 -1.88
N GLU A 95 4.61 10.72 -1.47
CA GLU A 95 4.10 11.75 -2.39
C GLU A 95 5.24 12.52 -3.04
N HIS A 96 6.26 12.88 -2.26
CA HIS A 96 7.45 13.55 -2.77
C HIS A 96 8.22 12.69 -3.78
N LEU A 97 8.42 11.40 -3.50
CA LEU A 97 9.08 10.48 -4.43
C LEU A 97 8.34 10.36 -5.77
N LEU A 98 7.00 10.34 -5.76
CA LEU A 98 6.22 10.35 -6.99
C LEU A 98 6.36 11.67 -7.76
N THR A 99 6.37 12.78 -7.03
CA THR A 99 6.60 14.12 -7.61
C THR A 99 7.97 14.21 -8.28
N GLU A 100 9.03 13.71 -7.65
CA GLU A 100 10.38 13.67 -8.24
C GLU A 100 10.45 12.81 -9.51
N LEU A 101 9.60 11.78 -9.60
CA LEU A 101 9.46 10.93 -10.79
C LEU A 101 8.55 11.54 -11.86
N GLY A 102 7.92 12.69 -11.60
CA GLY A 102 6.95 13.32 -12.50
C GLY A 102 5.64 12.53 -12.62
N ILE A 103 5.24 11.82 -11.56
CA ILE A 103 4.05 10.96 -11.54
C ILE A 103 3.04 11.56 -10.56
N ASP A 104 1.84 11.82 -11.06
CA ASP A 104 0.73 12.28 -10.21
C ASP A 104 0.09 11.12 -9.46
N ILE A 105 -0.36 11.39 -8.23
CA ILE A 105 -1.17 10.45 -7.46
C ILE A 105 -2.57 10.45 -8.07
N PRO A 106 -3.13 9.29 -8.45
CA PRO A 106 -4.39 9.21 -9.17
C PRO A 106 -5.60 9.38 -8.24
N MET A 107 -5.71 10.52 -7.56
CA MET A 107 -6.89 10.83 -6.75
C MET A 107 -8.11 11.00 -7.64
N PRO A 108 -9.29 10.49 -7.24
CA PRO A 108 -10.53 10.71 -7.98
C PRO A 108 -10.84 12.21 -8.03
N THR A 109 -11.28 12.67 -9.20
CA THR A 109 -11.76 14.04 -9.40
C THR A 109 -13.29 14.07 -9.38
N ALA A 110 -13.90 15.25 -9.41
CA ALA A 110 -15.36 15.40 -9.42
C ALA A 110 -16.06 14.68 -10.60
N ASN A 111 -15.32 14.35 -11.67
CA ASN A 111 -15.83 13.66 -12.85
C ASN A 111 -15.45 12.17 -12.90
N ASP A 112 -14.66 11.66 -11.93
CA ASP A 112 -14.31 10.23 -11.90
C ASP A 112 -15.47 9.43 -11.29
N THR A 113 -15.86 8.34 -11.94
CA THR A 113 -16.88 7.42 -11.43
C THR A 113 -16.30 6.39 -10.47
N ARG A 114 -14.97 6.23 -10.45
CA ARG A 114 -14.28 5.26 -9.61
C ARG A 114 -14.05 5.83 -8.21
N THR A 115 -14.21 4.97 -7.23
CA THR A 115 -13.81 5.17 -5.85
C THR A 115 -12.29 5.09 -5.70
N VAL A 116 -11.76 5.61 -4.59
CA VAL A 116 -10.34 5.48 -4.24
C VAL A 116 -9.92 4.00 -4.19
N GLY A 117 -10.77 3.12 -3.65
CA GLY A 117 -10.53 1.68 -3.59
C GLY A 117 -10.40 1.04 -4.98
N GLU A 118 -11.29 1.37 -5.91
CA GLU A 118 -11.22 0.86 -7.30
C GLU A 118 -9.97 1.33 -8.03
N ILE A 119 -9.54 2.57 -7.80
CA ILE A 119 -8.28 3.08 -8.35
C ILE A 119 -7.10 2.32 -7.74
N ALA A 120 -7.09 2.11 -6.42
CA ALA A 120 -6.03 1.33 -5.77
C ALA A 120 -5.94 -0.09 -6.32
N HIS A 121 -7.06 -0.80 -6.48
CA HIS A 121 -7.06 -2.14 -7.09
C HIS A 121 -6.49 -2.13 -8.51
N SER A 122 -6.87 -1.13 -9.32
CA SER A 122 -6.33 -0.98 -10.68
C SER A 122 -4.81 -0.83 -10.69
N LEU A 123 -4.22 -0.18 -9.68
CA LEU A 123 -2.76 -0.05 -9.54
C LEU A 123 -2.08 -1.34 -9.06
N LEU A 124 -2.81 -2.17 -8.31
CA LEU A 124 -2.32 -3.40 -7.70
C LEU A 124 -2.50 -4.63 -8.60
N ASP A 125 -3.19 -4.48 -9.73
CA ASP A 125 -3.28 -5.50 -10.76
C ASP A 125 -2.01 -5.51 -11.61
N PHE A 126 -1.00 -6.20 -11.07
CA PHE A 126 0.27 -6.44 -11.75
C PHE A 126 0.06 -7.44 -12.90
N GLU A 127 0.29 -7.00 -14.14
CA GLU A 127 0.41 -7.87 -15.31
C GLU A 127 1.71 -8.70 -15.32
#